data_AF-A0AAU8ESQ0-F1
#
_entry.id   AF-A0AAU8ESQ0-F1
#
_cell.length_a   1.000
_cell.length_b   1.000
_cell.length_c   1.000
_cell.angle_alpha   90.00
_cell.angle_beta   90.00
_cell.angle_gamma   90.00
#
_symmetry.space_group_name_H-M   'P 1'
#
loop_
_entity.id
_entity.type
_entity.pdbx_description
1 polymer ?
#
loop_
_entity_poly.entity_id
_entity_poly.type
_entity_poly.pdbx_seq_one_letter_code
_entity_poly.pdbx_strand_id
1 'polypeptide(L)'
;MAESRRRPWKGSLIFSGVVLLATISVMVFVPNEQLVLEISVLLAGLAVGALFLRFGVPRPWMGSIVLILFVVVWFALGAAGYAWFGGFLAGTYVGVAWGRASKNRTVKPAAPWTVDGQGFGTLAEARRAAGEALHALDGKKRGRLFVEHGAARFEVAGGVGLGLVCHRSANAADEGSWAVMVRPGQVSDESVEIQMGKTKGLMPLRLVHDPAPVEAALADFFESPRSSSYGPEWMTGPEAEATRLTAS
;
A
#
# COMPACT_ATOMS: atom_id res chain seq x y z
N MET A 1 -16.99 -3.92 14.29
CA MET A 1 -17.44 -4.69 13.12
C MET A 1 -16.41 -4.50 12.01
N ALA A 2 -15.58 -5.52 11.75
CA ALA A 2 -14.55 -5.45 10.73
C ALA A 2 -15.19 -5.69 9.35
N GLU A 3 -15.37 -4.63 8.58
CA GLU A 3 -15.79 -4.75 7.19
C GLU A 3 -14.64 -5.41 6.41
N SER A 4 -14.84 -6.68 6.04
CA SER A 4 -13.89 -7.40 5.22
C SER A 4 -13.67 -6.60 3.94
N ARG A 5 -12.46 -6.05 3.76
CA ARG A 5 -12.02 -5.45 2.50
C ARG A 5 -11.95 -6.58 1.47
N ARG A 6 -13.12 -6.99 0.94
CA ARG A 6 -13.23 -8.03 -0.08
C ARG A 6 -12.38 -7.57 -1.25
N ARG A 7 -11.29 -8.31 -1.50
CA ARG A 7 -10.36 -7.97 -2.58
C ARG A 7 -11.18 -7.82 -3.88
N PRO A 8 -11.24 -6.63 -4.50
CA PRO A 8 -12.24 -6.31 -5.53
C PRO A 8 -12.14 -7.19 -6.78
N TRP A 9 -10.96 -7.75 -7.08
CA TRP A 9 -10.77 -8.74 -8.14
C TRP A 9 -11.52 -10.08 -7.94
N LYS A 10 -11.77 -10.51 -6.70
CA LYS A 10 -12.56 -11.72 -6.42
C LYS A 10 -14.02 -11.50 -6.83
N GLY A 11 -14.55 -10.29 -6.65
CA GLY A 11 -15.89 -9.93 -7.10
C GLY A 11 -16.04 -10.00 -8.63
N SER A 12 -15.02 -9.56 -9.38
CA SER A 12 -14.96 -9.65 -10.85
C SER A 12 -15.01 -11.10 -11.34
N LEU A 13 -14.26 -12.01 -10.70
CA LEU A 13 -14.26 -13.44 -11.03
C LEU A 13 -15.59 -14.12 -10.70
N ILE A 14 -16.22 -13.78 -9.57
CA ILE A 14 -17.53 -14.29 -9.19
C ILE A 14 -18.58 -13.84 -10.22
N PHE A 15 -18.57 -12.57 -10.63
CA PHE A 15 -19.50 -12.04 -11.62
C PHE A 15 -19.30 -12.71 -13.00
N SER A 16 -18.04 -12.92 -13.41
CA SER A 16 -17.73 -13.70 -14.62
C SER A 16 -18.29 -15.12 -14.57
N GLY A 17 -18.18 -15.80 -13.42
CA GLY A 17 -18.70 -17.14 -13.23
C GLY A 17 -20.23 -17.19 -13.31
N VAL A 18 -20.92 -16.21 -12.73
CA VAL A 18 -22.38 -16.08 -12.80
C VAL A 18 -22.85 -15.86 -14.25
N VAL A 19 -22.18 -15.00 -15.01
CA VAL A 19 -22.52 -14.75 -16.43
C VAL A 19 -22.31 -16.01 -17.28
N LEU A 20 -21.22 -16.76 -17.06
CA LEU A 20 -21.00 -18.03 -17.74
C LEU A 20 -22.07 -19.06 -17.40
N LEU A 21 -22.39 -19.24 -16.11
CA LEU A 21 -23.42 -20.17 -15.65
C LEU A 21 -24.81 -19.82 -16.20
N ALA A 22 -25.15 -18.53 -16.27
CA ALA A 22 -26.40 -18.07 -16.88
C ALA A 22 -26.43 -18.39 -18.38
N THR A 23 -25.32 -18.17 -19.10
CA THR A 23 -25.23 -18.44 -20.53
C THR A 23 -25.29 -19.94 -20.85
N ILE A 24 -24.61 -20.76 -20.05
CA ILE A 24 -24.64 -22.23 -20.16
C ILE A 24 -26.03 -22.77 -19.82
N SER A 25 -26.71 -22.20 -18.82
CA SER A 25 -28.10 -22.57 -18.50
C SER A 25 -29.03 -22.36 -19.70
N VAL A 26 -28.90 -21.25 -20.41
CA VAL A 26 -29.70 -20.98 -21.62
C VAL A 26 -29.42 -22.03 -22.71
N MET A 27 -28.15 -22.39 -22.95
CA MET A 27 -27.78 -23.44 -23.93
C MET A 27 -28.32 -24.83 -23.58
N VAL A 28 -28.44 -25.16 -22.29
CA VAL A 28 -28.92 -26.48 -21.84
C VAL A 28 -30.44 -26.58 -21.88
N PHE A 29 -31.15 -25.49 -21.57
CA PHE A 29 -32.61 -25.49 -21.47
C PHE A 29 -33.34 -25.09 -22.76
N VAL A 30 -32.64 -24.54 -23.75
CA VAL A 30 -33.20 -24.24 -25.09
C VAL A 30 -32.73 -25.31 -26.07
N PRO A 31 -33.61 -26.19 -26.57
CA PRO A 31 -33.24 -27.18 -27.57
C PRO A 31 -32.72 -26.49 -28.83
N ASN A 32 -31.45 -26.69 -29.16
CA ASN A 32 -30.85 -26.10 -30.35
C ASN A 32 -29.94 -27.11 -31.08
N GLU A 33 -30.12 -27.25 -32.39
CA GLU A 33 -29.33 -28.15 -33.24
C GLU A 33 -27.89 -27.64 -33.47
N GLN A 34 -27.59 -26.41 -33.02
CA GLN A 34 -26.34 -25.69 -33.28
C GLN A 34 -25.43 -25.55 -32.04
N LEU A 35 -25.54 -26.45 -31.05
CA LEU A 35 -24.76 -26.45 -29.80
C LEU A 35 -23.24 -26.28 -30.01
N VAL A 36 -22.66 -26.92 -31.03
CA VAL A 36 -21.20 -26.82 -31.32
C VAL A 36 -20.82 -25.40 -31.76
N LEU A 37 -21.68 -24.74 -32.53
CA LEU A 37 -21.48 -23.36 -32.97
C LEU A 37 -21.57 -22.41 -31.77
N GLU A 38 -22.57 -22.59 -30.90
CA GLU A 38 -22.75 -21.77 -29.70
C GLU A 38 -21.57 -21.87 -28.72
N ILE A 39 -21.06 -23.08 -28.48
CA ILE A 39 -19.86 -23.29 -27.64
C ILE A 39 -18.63 -22.62 -28.26
N SER A 40 -18.44 -22.77 -29.57
CA SER A 40 -17.31 -22.17 -30.29
C SER A 40 -17.36 -20.64 -30.22
N VAL A 41 -18.55 -20.07 -30.37
CA VAL A 41 -18.83 -18.63 -30.31
C VAL A 41 -18.66 -18.09 -28.88
N LEU A 42 -19.09 -18.84 -27.86
CA LEU A 42 -18.87 -18.51 -26.44
C LEU A 42 -17.38 -18.43 -26.11
N LEU A 43 -16.60 -19.43 -26.53
CA LEU A 43 -15.15 -19.48 -26.30
C LEU A 43 -14.43 -18.35 -27.06
N ALA A 44 -14.83 -18.07 -28.30
CA ALA A 44 -14.31 -16.96 -29.07
C ALA A 44 -14.58 -15.61 -28.39
N GLY A 45 -15.81 -15.38 -27.92
CA GLY A 45 -16.16 -14.19 -27.15
C GLY A 45 -15.30 -14.05 -25.90
N LEU A 46 -15.13 -15.15 -25.14
CA LEU A 46 -14.34 -15.17 -23.92
C LEU A 46 -12.86 -14.83 -24.16
N ALA A 47 -12.25 -15.42 -25.20
CA ALA A 47 -10.88 -15.14 -25.57
C ALA A 47 -10.71 -13.67 -25.99
N VAL A 48 -11.59 -13.15 -26.85
CA VAL A 48 -11.54 -11.76 -27.33
C VAL A 48 -11.71 -10.77 -26.18
N GLY A 49 -12.70 -10.98 -25.30
CA GLY A 49 -12.93 -10.13 -24.14
C GLY A 49 -11.76 -10.12 -23.16
N ALA A 50 -11.15 -11.30 -22.91
CA ALA A 50 -9.99 -11.42 -22.01
C ALA A 50 -8.76 -10.72 -22.57
N LEU A 51 -8.47 -10.90 -23.87
CA LEU A 51 -7.33 -10.28 -24.55
C LEU A 51 -7.48 -8.75 -24.63
N PHE A 52 -8.68 -8.26 -24.95
CA PHE A 52 -8.97 -6.83 -25.06
C PHE A 52 -8.62 -6.06 -23.78
N LEU A 53 -8.98 -6.59 -22.61
CA LEU A 53 -8.68 -5.94 -21.32
C LEU A 53 -7.33 -6.32 -20.73
N ARG A 54 -6.77 -7.48 -21.09
CA ARG A 54 -5.41 -7.86 -20.66
C ARG A 54 -4.33 -6.98 -21.26
N PHE A 55 -4.45 -6.64 -22.53
CA PHE A 55 -3.47 -5.83 -23.24
C PHE A 55 -3.78 -4.35 -23.19
N GLY A 56 -4.97 -3.96 -22.73
CA GLY A 56 -5.31 -2.59 -22.40
C GLY A 56 -5.19 -1.72 -23.63
N VAL A 57 -6.29 -1.52 -24.33
CA VAL A 57 -6.32 -0.66 -25.50
C VAL A 57 -5.79 0.75 -25.14
N PRO A 58 -4.65 1.19 -25.70
CA PRO A 58 -3.94 2.38 -25.23
C PRO A 58 -4.63 3.68 -25.65
N ARG A 59 -5.74 3.60 -26.41
CA ARG A 59 -6.36 4.74 -27.09
C ARG A 59 -7.88 4.77 -26.89
N PRO A 60 -8.48 5.92 -26.53
CA PRO A 60 -9.90 6.00 -26.16
C PRO A 60 -10.86 5.65 -27.31
N TRP A 61 -10.45 5.84 -28.57
CA TRP A 61 -11.26 5.61 -29.77
C TRP A 61 -11.38 4.14 -30.19
N MET A 62 -10.45 3.29 -29.74
CA MET A 62 -10.52 1.85 -30.04
C MET A 62 -11.64 1.14 -29.27
N GLY A 63 -12.14 1.71 -28.17
CA GLY A 63 -13.36 1.21 -27.51
C GLY A 63 -14.58 1.30 -28.42
N SER A 64 -14.71 2.41 -29.16
CA SER A 64 -15.77 2.59 -30.15
C SER A 64 -15.65 1.61 -31.32
N ILE A 65 -14.44 1.35 -31.81
CA ILE A 65 -14.19 0.37 -32.88
C ILE A 65 -14.59 -1.03 -32.42
N VAL A 66 -14.21 -1.43 -31.20
CA VAL A 66 -14.56 -2.75 -30.67
C VAL A 66 -16.05 -2.87 -30.38
N LEU A 67 -16.73 -1.80 -29.96
CA LEU A 67 -18.18 -1.80 -29.83
C LEU A 67 -18.86 -2.01 -31.19
N ILE A 68 -18.41 -1.33 -32.25
CA ILE A 68 -18.95 -1.50 -33.60
C ILE A 68 -18.74 -2.92 -34.09
N LEU A 69 -17.52 -3.46 -33.98
CA LEU A 69 -17.21 -4.83 -34.37
C LEU A 69 -18.02 -5.85 -33.55
N PHE A 70 -18.17 -5.61 -32.26
CA PHE A 70 -18.96 -6.45 -31.37
C PHE A 70 -20.42 -6.54 -31.83
N VAL A 71 -21.03 -5.41 -32.16
CA VAL A 71 -22.41 -5.34 -32.64
C VAL A 71 -22.54 -6.02 -34.01
N VAL A 72 -21.61 -5.79 -34.94
CA VAL A 72 -21.60 -6.44 -36.25
C VAL A 72 -21.51 -7.97 -36.12
N VAL A 73 -20.60 -8.47 -35.27
CA VAL A 73 -20.44 -9.91 -35.01
C VAL A 73 -21.68 -10.48 -34.33
N TRP A 74 -22.27 -9.77 -33.36
CA TRP A 74 -23.53 -10.18 -32.74
C TRP A 74 -24.62 -10.41 -33.79
N PHE A 75 -24.84 -9.44 -34.69
CA PHE A 75 -25.88 -9.55 -35.72
C PHE A 75 -25.57 -10.64 -36.75
N ALA A 76 -24.30 -10.81 -37.13
CA ALA A 76 -23.88 -11.84 -38.08
C ALA A 76 -24.10 -13.27 -37.54
N LEU A 77 -24.06 -13.45 -36.22
CA LEU A 77 -24.24 -14.75 -35.56
C LEU A 77 -25.71 -15.13 -35.34
N GLY A 78 -26.65 -14.22 -35.59
CA GLY A 78 -28.09 -14.49 -35.47
C GLY A 78 -28.47 -15.05 -34.11
N ALA A 79 -29.10 -16.23 -34.09
CA ALA A 79 -29.54 -16.89 -32.86
C ALA A 79 -28.37 -17.24 -31.91
N ALA A 80 -27.14 -17.43 -32.40
CA ALA A 80 -25.97 -17.70 -31.57
C ALA A 80 -25.33 -16.43 -30.95
N GLY A 81 -25.87 -15.23 -31.24
CA GLY A 81 -25.33 -13.96 -30.75
C GLY A 81 -25.30 -13.82 -29.22
N TYR A 82 -26.23 -14.48 -28.50
CA TYR A 82 -26.24 -14.45 -27.03
C TYR A 82 -25.01 -15.17 -26.43
N ALA A 83 -24.53 -16.24 -27.07
CA ALA A 83 -23.34 -16.97 -26.66
C ALA A 83 -22.08 -16.09 -26.82
N TRP A 84 -22.01 -15.32 -27.90
CA TRP A 84 -20.93 -14.36 -28.16
C TRP A 84 -20.84 -13.31 -27.06
N PHE A 85 -21.97 -12.76 -26.65
CA PHE A 85 -22.04 -11.74 -25.59
C PHE A 85 -21.76 -12.28 -24.21
N GLY A 86 -22.35 -13.42 -23.85
CA GLY A 86 -22.07 -14.08 -22.58
C GLY A 86 -20.57 -14.40 -22.45
N GLY A 87 -19.98 -14.92 -23.53
CA GLY A 87 -18.55 -15.17 -23.64
C GLY A 87 -17.73 -13.90 -23.50
N PHE A 88 -18.03 -12.86 -24.30
CA PHE A 88 -17.31 -11.60 -24.30
C PHE A 88 -17.34 -10.89 -22.96
N LEU A 89 -18.51 -10.78 -22.31
CA LEU A 89 -18.61 -10.20 -20.98
C LEU A 89 -17.81 -10.99 -19.95
N ALA A 90 -17.95 -12.31 -19.91
CA ALA A 90 -17.13 -13.15 -19.03
C ALA A 90 -15.62 -12.95 -19.28
N GLY A 91 -15.22 -12.95 -20.55
CA GLY A 91 -13.86 -12.66 -20.99
C GLY A 91 -13.34 -11.33 -20.45
N THR A 92 -14.12 -10.24 -20.55
CA THR A 92 -13.70 -8.93 -20.05
C THR A 92 -13.42 -8.96 -18.54
N TYR A 93 -14.29 -9.55 -17.72
CA TYR A 93 -14.06 -9.67 -16.27
C TYR A 93 -12.84 -10.53 -15.93
N VAL A 94 -12.58 -11.59 -16.70
CA VAL A 94 -11.34 -12.40 -16.62
C VAL A 94 -10.11 -11.58 -16.98
N GLY A 95 -10.17 -10.80 -18.08
CA GLY A 95 -9.09 -9.93 -18.54
C GLY A 95 -8.69 -8.86 -17.50
N VAL A 96 -9.67 -8.26 -16.81
CA VAL A 96 -9.42 -7.32 -15.70
C VAL A 96 -8.73 -8.03 -14.52
N ALA A 97 -9.22 -9.20 -14.12
CA ALA A 97 -8.65 -9.97 -13.03
C ALA A 97 -7.20 -10.38 -13.34
N TRP A 98 -6.94 -10.85 -14.57
CA TRP A 98 -5.60 -11.19 -15.05
C TRP A 98 -4.69 -9.97 -15.10
N GLY A 99 -5.10 -8.87 -15.73
CA GLY A 99 -4.29 -7.65 -15.83
C GLY A 99 -3.87 -7.12 -14.46
N ARG A 100 -4.76 -7.15 -13.47
CA ARG A 100 -4.46 -6.77 -12.08
C ARG A 100 -3.56 -7.78 -11.36
N ALA A 101 -3.77 -9.08 -11.56
CA ALA A 101 -2.89 -10.12 -11.01
C ALA A 101 -1.45 -10.00 -11.56
N SER A 102 -1.30 -9.70 -12.86
CA SER A 102 0.00 -9.50 -13.51
C SER A 102 0.72 -8.24 -13.01
N LYS A 103 -0.02 -7.15 -12.75
CA LYS A 103 0.53 -5.93 -12.14
C LYS A 103 0.98 -6.18 -10.70
N ASN A 104 0.23 -6.95 -9.92
CA ASN A 104 0.62 -7.32 -8.57
C ASN A 104 1.87 -8.22 -8.53
N ARG A 105 2.12 -9.01 -9.58
CA ARG A 105 3.33 -9.83 -9.71
C ARG A 105 4.60 -9.02 -10.04
N THR A 106 4.44 -7.77 -10.50
CA THR A 106 5.53 -6.86 -10.88
C THR A 106 5.77 -5.74 -9.88
N VAL A 107 5.08 -5.74 -8.73
CA VAL A 107 5.45 -4.90 -7.58
C VAL A 107 6.86 -5.34 -7.16
N LYS A 108 7.86 -4.51 -7.44
CA LYS A 108 9.23 -4.69 -6.92
C LYS A 108 9.11 -5.06 -5.44
N PRO A 109 9.87 -6.04 -4.93
CA PRO A 109 9.86 -6.35 -3.50
C PRO A 109 10.03 -5.04 -2.74
N ALA A 110 9.12 -4.77 -1.80
CA ALA A 110 9.22 -3.58 -0.96
C ALA A 110 10.65 -3.55 -0.40
N ALA A 111 11.35 -2.43 -0.61
CA ALA A 111 12.69 -2.29 -0.10
C ALA A 111 12.66 -2.59 1.40
N PRO A 112 13.57 -3.43 1.92
CA PRO A 112 13.53 -3.85 3.32
C PRO A 112 13.58 -2.67 4.28
N TRP A 113 14.26 -1.59 3.86
CA TRP A 113 14.38 -0.34 4.59
C TRP A 113 13.79 0.82 3.80
N THR A 114 13.13 1.73 4.50
CA THR A 114 12.75 3.03 3.96
C THR A 114 13.29 4.14 4.87
N VAL A 115 13.81 5.22 4.27
CA VAL A 115 14.18 6.45 4.97
C VAL A 115 13.47 7.61 4.29
N ASP A 116 12.60 8.32 5.00
CA ASP A 116 11.71 9.37 4.48
C ASP A 116 10.96 8.96 3.21
N GLY A 117 10.49 7.70 3.18
CA GLY A 117 9.76 7.12 2.05
C GLY A 117 10.64 6.66 0.87
N GLN A 118 11.95 6.93 0.89
CA GLN A 118 12.89 6.37 -0.09
C GLN A 118 13.32 4.96 0.32
N GLY A 119 13.14 3.98 -0.58
CA GLY A 119 13.51 2.59 -0.33
C GLY A 119 14.99 2.29 -0.56
N PHE A 120 15.59 1.49 0.34
CA PHE A 120 16.98 1.05 0.28
C PHE A 120 17.07 -0.48 0.33
N GLY A 121 17.90 -1.05 -0.54
CA GLY A 121 18.07 -2.50 -0.66
C GLY A 121 18.98 -3.10 0.40
N THR A 122 19.85 -2.27 1.01
CA THR A 122 20.84 -2.72 1.99
C THR A 122 20.77 -1.90 3.28
N LEU A 123 21.15 -2.54 4.39
CA LEU A 123 21.25 -1.89 5.70
C LEU A 123 22.26 -0.72 5.68
N ALA A 124 23.40 -0.89 5.01
CA ALA A 124 24.45 0.12 4.95
C ALA A 124 24.00 1.40 4.25
N GLU A 125 23.27 1.28 3.13
CA GLU A 125 22.70 2.42 2.44
C GLU A 125 21.64 3.14 3.27
N ALA A 126 20.75 2.37 3.92
CA ALA A 126 19.73 2.92 4.81
C ALA A 126 20.35 3.66 6.00
N ARG A 127 21.38 3.08 6.63
CA ARG A 127 22.10 3.68 7.78
C ARG A 127 22.79 4.98 7.39
N ARG A 128 23.48 5.00 6.24
CA ARG A 128 24.11 6.22 5.73
C ARG A 128 23.06 7.31 5.43
N ALA A 129 21.98 6.94 4.72
CA ALA A 129 20.92 7.88 4.38
C ALA A 129 20.20 8.43 5.62
N ALA A 130 19.94 7.60 6.63
CA ALA A 130 19.32 8.02 7.89
C ALA A 130 20.24 8.93 8.70
N GLY A 131 21.55 8.64 8.78
CA GLY A 131 22.53 9.51 9.44
C GLY A 131 22.66 10.88 8.76
N GLU A 132 22.79 10.91 7.43
CA GLU A 132 22.79 12.16 6.66
C GLU A 132 21.49 12.95 6.87
N ALA A 133 20.35 12.27 6.93
CA ALA A 133 19.06 12.90 7.17
C ALA A 133 18.94 13.48 8.58
N LEU A 134 19.43 12.77 9.60
CA LEU A 134 19.44 13.20 10.99
C LEU A 134 20.27 14.49 11.16
N HIS A 135 21.47 14.54 10.60
CA HIS A 135 22.31 15.75 10.64
C HIS A 135 21.75 16.92 9.82
N ALA A 136 20.85 16.65 8.87
CA ALA A 136 20.24 17.67 8.01
C ALA A 136 18.86 18.18 8.52
N LEU A 137 18.42 17.75 9.72
CA LEU A 137 17.10 18.04 10.28
C LEU A 137 16.80 19.54 10.39
N ASP A 138 17.74 20.33 10.91
CA ASP A 138 17.61 21.79 11.10
C ASP A 138 17.44 22.57 9.79
N GLY A 139 18.10 22.11 8.73
CA GLY A 139 18.22 22.89 7.49
C GLY A 139 17.16 22.54 6.45
N LYS A 140 17.24 21.33 5.89
CA LYS A 140 16.56 21.00 4.62
C LYS A 140 15.30 20.15 4.79
N LYS A 141 15.14 19.43 5.90
CA LYS A 141 14.08 18.42 6.07
C LYS A 141 12.90 18.84 6.93
N ARG A 142 12.79 20.12 7.28
CA ARG A 142 11.69 20.66 8.11
C ARG A 142 11.63 19.95 9.49
N GLY A 143 12.74 19.46 10.02
CA GLY A 143 12.79 18.87 11.36
C GLY A 143 12.03 17.55 11.56
N ARG A 144 11.94 16.67 10.54
CA ARG A 144 11.56 15.25 10.74
C ARG A 144 12.40 14.26 9.94
N LEU A 145 12.55 13.07 10.52
CA LEU A 145 13.16 11.88 9.95
C LEU A 145 12.26 10.67 10.26
N PHE A 146 11.98 9.87 9.24
CA PHE A 146 11.31 8.58 9.36
C PHE A 146 12.22 7.47 8.84
N VAL A 147 12.43 6.41 9.63
CA VAL A 147 13.12 5.19 9.22
C VAL A 147 12.21 4.00 9.48
N GLU A 148 11.97 3.15 8.48
CA GLU A 148 11.05 2.03 8.62
C GLU A 148 11.68 0.72 8.14
N HIS A 149 11.26 -0.38 8.78
CA HIS A 149 11.60 -1.74 8.40
C HIS A 149 10.36 -2.64 8.52
N GLY A 150 9.64 -2.79 7.40
CA GLY A 150 8.34 -3.43 7.37
C GLY A 150 7.32 -2.64 8.19
N ALA A 151 6.84 -3.22 9.30
CA ALA A 151 5.91 -2.57 10.21
C ALA A 151 6.58 -1.70 11.28
N ALA A 152 7.88 -1.92 11.55
CA ALA A 152 8.60 -1.17 12.55
C ALA A 152 8.97 0.22 12.03
N ARG A 153 8.96 1.22 12.92
CA ARG A 153 9.30 2.59 12.58
C ARG A 153 10.08 3.28 13.69
N PHE A 154 11.04 4.09 13.29
CA PHE A 154 11.77 5.05 14.09
C PHE A 154 11.48 6.45 13.55
N GLU A 155 11.10 7.37 14.43
CA GLU A 155 10.77 8.75 14.08
C GLU A 155 11.61 9.69 14.93
N VAL A 156 12.18 10.71 14.29
CA VAL A 156 12.84 11.81 14.99
C VAL A 156 12.22 13.10 14.51
N ALA A 157 11.96 14.01 15.45
CA ALA A 157 11.53 15.35 15.15
C ALA A 157 12.35 16.36 15.95
N GLY A 158 12.56 17.54 15.40
CA GLY A 158 13.33 18.60 16.04
C GLY A 158 14.51 19.07 15.21
N GLY A 159 15.50 19.59 15.91
CA GLY A 159 16.64 20.28 15.34
C GLY A 159 17.93 20.05 16.09
N VAL A 160 19.06 19.96 15.39
CA VAL A 160 20.41 19.76 15.96
C VAL A 160 20.79 20.89 16.93
N GLY A 161 20.21 22.09 16.78
CA GLY A 161 20.39 23.23 17.71
C GLY A 161 19.26 23.50 18.71
N LEU A 162 18.09 22.86 18.56
CA LEU A 162 16.91 23.08 19.41
C LEU A 162 16.54 21.86 20.26
N GLY A 163 17.18 20.71 19.99
CA GLY A 163 16.91 19.43 20.59
C GLY A 163 15.98 18.56 19.74
N LEU A 164 16.05 17.26 20.00
CA LEU A 164 15.41 16.20 19.23
C LEU A 164 14.48 15.37 20.11
N VAL A 165 13.29 15.09 19.62
CA VAL A 165 12.37 14.13 20.21
C VAL A 165 12.39 12.87 19.35
N CYS A 166 12.57 11.72 20.00
CA CYS A 166 12.75 10.44 19.33
C CYS A 166 11.65 9.47 19.75
N HIS A 167 11.01 8.85 18.76
CA HIS A 167 10.02 7.79 18.93
C HIS A 167 10.45 6.53 18.20
N ARG A 168 10.02 5.38 18.72
CA ARG A 168 10.15 4.09 18.04
C ARG A 168 8.92 3.24 18.26
N SER A 169 8.69 2.33 17.33
CA SER A 169 7.62 1.34 17.42
C SER A 169 8.02 0.07 16.70
N ALA A 170 7.73 -1.08 17.32
CA ALA A 170 7.88 -2.38 16.68
C ALA A 170 6.79 -2.61 15.60
N ASN A 171 5.66 -1.90 15.71
CA ASN A 171 4.57 -1.89 14.75
C ASN A 171 3.89 -0.52 14.70
N ALA A 172 4.23 0.31 13.72
CA ALA A 172 3.71 1.66 13.56
C ALA A 172 2.18 1.74 13.43
N ALA A 173 1.53 0.66 12.98
CA ALA A 173 0.07 0.57 12.86
C ALA A 173 -0.64 0.28 14.19
N ASP A 174 0.10 -0.10 15.24
CA ASP A 174 -0.41 -0.35 16.57
C ASP A 174 -0.03 0.83 17.49
N GLU A 175 -1.04 1.59 17.93
CA GLU A 175 -0.85 2.78 18.77
C GLU A 175 -0.19 2.44 20.11
N GLY A 176 -0.52 1.27 20.69
CA GLY A 176 0.09 0.80 21.93
C GLY A 176 1.53 0.32 21.81
N SER A 177 2.07 0.23 20.58
CA SER A 177 3.45 -0.21 20.33
C SER A 177 4.47 0.92 20.40
N TRP A 178 4.01 2.17 20.46
CA TRP A 178 4.86 3.35 20.44
C TRP A 178 5.56 3.62 21.77
N ALA A 179 6.83 3.97 21.67
CA ALA A 179 7.65 4.44 22.76
C ALA A 179 8.32 5.77 22.38
N VAL A 180 8.46 6.66 23.36
CA VAL A 180 9.22 7.92 23.26
C VAL A 180 10.47 7.81 24.12
N MET A 181 11.58 8.34 23.64
CA MET A 181 12.84 8.37 24.38
C MET A 181 12.77 9.41 25.50
N VAL A 182 13.21 9.04 26.70
CA VAL A 182 13.17 9.86 27.93
C VAL A 182 14.56 9.96 28.54
N ARG A 183 14.90 11.09 29.14
CA ARG A 183 16.09 11.21 30.01
C ARG A 183 15.74 10.69 31.40
N PRO A 184 16.24 9.51 31.83
CA PRO A 184 15.89 8.95 33.13
C PRO A 184 16.31 9.87 34.27
N GLY A 185 15.39 10.12 35.21
CA GLY A 185 15.64 10.95 36.40
C GLY A 185 15.39 12.46 36.23
N GLN A 186 15.07 12.94 35.03
CA GLN A 186 14.72 14.35 34.80
C GLN A 186 13.20 14.53 34.86
N VAL A 187 12.70 15.14 35.94
CA VAL A 187 11.25 15.34 36.21
C VAL A 187 10.78 16.75 35.82
N SER A 188 11.63 17.58 35.20
CA SER A 188 11.25 18.97 34.91
C SER A 188 10.03 19.05 33.99
N ASP A 189 9.01 19.80 34.45
CA ASP A 189 7.81 20.18 33.68
C ASP A 189 8.08 21.32 32.68
N GLU A 190 9.30 21.86 32.70
CA GLU A 190 9.72 22.87 31.74
C GLU A 190 9.65 22.31 30.32
N SER A 191 8.99 23.07 29.44
CA SER A 191 8.73 22.66 28.07
C SER A 191 9.44 23.59 27.10
N VAL A 192 10.02 23.02 26.05
CA VAL A 192 10.70 23.75 24.98
C VAL A 192 9.93 23.57 23.70
N GLU A 193 9.91 24.63 22.89
CA GLU A 193 9.31 24.59 21.56
C GLU A 193 10.24 23.87 20.57
N ILE A 194 9.80 22.72 20.06
CA ILE A 194 10.52 21.89 19.12
C ILE A 194 9.88 21.98 17.74
N GLN A 195 10.71 22.10 16.70
CA GLN A 195 10.25 22.05 15.32
C GLN A 195 9.86 20.61 14.96
N MET A 196 8.60 20.39 14.62
CA MET A 196 8.09 19.05 14.36
C MET A 196 7.47 18.95 12.97
N GLY A 197 8.27 19.12 11.92
CA GLY A 197 7.76 19.19 10.55
C GLY A 197 7.43 20.64 10.17
N LYS A 198 6.19 20.89 9.74
CA LYS A 198 5.72 22.25 9.42
C LYS A 198 5.19 23.01 10.64
N THR A 199 4.97 22.32 11.75
CA THR A 199 4.44 22.87 12.99
C THR A 199 5.51 22.85 14.07
N LYS A 200 5.26 23.62 15.13
CA LYS A 200 6.04 23.58 16.35
C LYS A 200 5.21 22.91 17.45
N GLY A 201 5.85 22.16 18.32
CA GLY A 201 5.23 21.51 19.47
C GLY A 201 5.96 21.87 20.75
N LEU A 202 5.22 22.14 21.82
CA LEU A 202 5.79 22.25 23.16
C LEU A 202 6.07 20.85 23.70
N MET A 203 7.33 20.56 23.99
CA MET A 203 7.79 19.26 24.43
C MET A 203 8.44 19.38 25.82
N PRO A 204 8.09 18.52 26.78
CA PRO A 204 8.79 18.46 28.06
C PRO A 204 10.28 18.24 27.86
N LEU A 205 11.13 18.97 28.59
CA LEU A 205 12.61 18.88 28.48
C LEU A 205 13.13 17.45 28.65
N ARG A 206 12.45 16.63 29.46
CA ARG A 206 12.80 15.21 29.65
C ARG A 206 12.72 14.36 28.36
N LEU A 207 12.00 14.83 27.34
CA LEU A 207 11.83 14.15 26.05
C LEU A 207 12.75 14.71 24.95
N VAL A 208 13.47 15.79 25.25
CA VAL A 208 14.30 16.52 24.30
C VAL A 208 15.74 16.08 24.49
N HIS A 209 16.37 15.59 23.43
CA HIS A 209 17.70 14.98 23.43
C HIS A 209 18.65 15.71 22.50
N ASP A 210 19.94 15.65 22.85
CA ASP A 210 21.02 16.03 21.94
C ASP A 210 21.19 14.96 20.83
N PRO A 211 21.91 15.26 19.74
CA PRO A 211 22.07 14.31 18.62
C PRO A 211 22.67 12.96 19.01
N ALA A 212 23.68 12.93 19.88
CA ALA A 212 24.41 11.69 20.18
C ALA A 212 23.53 10.57 20.80
N PRO A 213 22.68 10.82 21.82
CA PRO A 213 21.71 9.83 22.29
C PRO A 213 20.75 9.32 21.19
N VAL A 214 20.31 10.21 20.29
CA VAL A 214 19.40 9.84 19.19
C VAL A 214 20.10 9.01 18.12
N GLU A 215 21.37 9.30 17.83
CA GLU A 215 22.21 8.49 16.93
C GLU A 215 22.43 7.08 17.47
N ALA A 216 22.65 6.94 18.78
CA ALA A 216 22.74 5.63 19.44
C ALA A 216 21.40 4.88 19.35
N ALA A 217 20.28 5.54 19.65
CA ALA A 217 18.96 4.95 19.53
C ALA A 217 18.62 4.52 18.08
N LEU A 218 19.06 5.29 17.09
CA LEU A 218 18.91 4.96 15.67
C LEU A 218 19.78 3.75 15.30
N ALA A 219 21.01 3.66 15.81
CA ALA A 219 21.88 2.50 15.63
C ALA A 219 21.24 1.23 16.21
N ASP A 220 20.69 1.30 17.42
CA ASP A 220 19.98 0.19 18.06
C ASP A 220 18.74 -0.25 17.27
N PHE A 221 18.01 0.71 16.69
CA PHE A 221 16.86 0.42 15.84
C PHE A 221 17.26 -0.36 14.57
N PHE A 222 18.40 -0.04 13.97
CA PHE A 222 18.91 -0.80 12.82
C PHE A 222 19.29 -2.24 13.17
N GLU A 223 19.71 -2.51 14.40
CA GLU A 223 20.04 -3.86 14.88
C GLU A 223 18.80 -4.67 15.26
N SER A 224 17.81 -4.04 15.90
CA SER A 224 16.62 -4.70 16.43
C SER A 224 15.33 -3.90 16.20
N PRO A 225 14.89 -3.74 14.93
CA PRO A 225 13.80 -2.82 14.59
C PRO A 225 12.46 -3.21 15.20
N ARG A 226 12.22 -4.51 15.43
CA ARG A 226 10.97 -5.03 16.01
C ARG A 226 11.04 -5.30 17.51
N SER A 227 12.12 -4.91 18.19
CA SER A 227 12.16 -5.09 19.64
C SER A 227 11.08 -4.22 20.29
N SER A 228 10.23 -4.87 21.08
CA SER A 228 9.19 -4.28 21.91
C SER A 228 9.56 -4.23 23.39
N SER A 229 10.75 -4.75 23.75
CA SER A 229 11.33 -4.56 25.07
C SER A 229 12.21 -3.33 25.00
N TYR A 230 11.72 -2.26 25.62
CA TYR A 230 12.41 -0.99 25.64
C TYR A 230 13.10 -0.81 27.00
N GLY A 231 14.35 -0.35 26.99
CA GLY A 231 15.11 -0.07 28.21
C GLY A 231 14.54 1.11 29.01
N PRO A 232 15.15 1.48 30.14
CA PRO A 232 14.68 2.57 31.00
C PRO A 232 14.70 3.96 30.33
N GLU A 233 15.43 4.09 29.23
CA GLU A 233 15.50 5.28 28.36
C GLU A 233 14.22 5.47 27.51
N TRP A 234 13.22 4.60 27.62
CA TRP A 234 12.02 4.62 26.79
C TRP A 234 10.76 4.54 27.64
N MET A 235 9.77 5.33 27.26
CA MET A 235 8.46 5.35 27.88
C MET A 235 7.39 5.01 26.86
N THR A 236 6.48 4.10 27.20
CA THR A 236 5.33 3.69 26.38
C THR A 236 4.03 4.27 26.91
N GLY A 237 2.95 4.20 26.13
CA GLY A 237 1.61 4.58 26.56
C GLY A 237 1.24 6.03 26.22
N PRO A 238 0.30 6.65 26.96
CA PRO A 238 -0.32 7.91 26.55
C PRO A 238 0.67 9.06 26.31
N GLU A 239 1.80 9.11 27.03
CA GLU A 239 2.82 10.14 26.82
C GLU A 239 3.54 9.98 25.47
N ALA A 240 3.83 8.74 25.06
CA ALA A 240 4.42 8.46 23.75
C ALA A 240 3.44 8.80 22.62
N GLU A 241 2.15 8.54 22.82
CA GLU A 241 1.10 8.85 21.86
C GLU A 241 0.83 10.36 21.75
N ALA A 242 0.72 11.07 22.87
CA ALA A 242 0.41 12.50 22.91
C ALA A 242 1.51 13.38 22.30
N THR A 243 2.76 12.91 22.38
CA THR A 243 3.93 13.63 21.84
C THR A 243 4.25 13.23 20.41
N ARG A 244 3.65 12.15 19.91
CA ARG A 244 3.70 11.76 18.51
C ARG A 244 2.76 12.67 17.72
N LEU A 245 3.33 13.48 16.84
CA LEU A 245 2.53 14.23 15.90
C LEU A 245 2.11 13.32 14.75
N THR A 246 0.98 12.66 14.94
CA THR A 246 0.23 11.98 13.88
C THR A 246 0.08 12.96 12.71
N ALA A 247 0.44 12.48 11.51
CA ALA A 247 0.45 13.29 10.31
C ALA A 247 -0.90 14.01 10.14
N SER A 248 -0.86 15.34 10.10
CA SER A 248 -1.85 16.15 9.39
C SER A 248 -1.42 16.31 7.95
#